data_AF-A0A7X9BAW2-F1
#
_entry.id   AF-A0A7X9BAW2-F1
#
_cell.length_a   1.000
_cell.length_b   1.000
_cell.length_c   1.000
_cell.angle_alpha   90.00
_cell.angle_beta   90.00
_cell.angle_gamma   90.00
#
_symmetry.space_group_name_H-M   'P 1'
#
loop_
_entity.id
_entity.type
_entity.pdbx_description
1 polymer ?
#
loop_
_entity_poly.entity_id
_entity_poly.type
_entity_poly.pdbx_seq_one_letter_code
_entity_poly.pdbx_strand_id
1 'polypeptide(L)'
;MKKKMFLILFIFSFFMGKIPVFAVKYQGVLTGNGVNLRTGPGTNHSYIASLHLGSTYELESNEKIPSEMGCAAGWYKLKYSPVITGYACSDYIEVKEMEEEVISVDGECEQSLIALGFHQSYVTGLCALKKNRPNWNFYPIITNIDWQTAVNQESKCGLSYVYTNSSNTEFIDSSCIGQYPNGPYPASKKAVAIYMDPRNWFNENTIFQFENLKYTEGLYESYSPAITSIVQSANFYTYHVQNGVDFSGTLREAGKDANVSPIFLASRILQELGRTTSLFNLYSGVYPGEYYGYYNFYNYGVSDSCVKVSGTTYCGLSYAKSKGWNSIYGALHGGAVFLSSGYIAVGQDTMYLQKFNVNPNDKNKLFLHQYMTNIGAPVSESKITYSTYNNNSLLDLPYNFYIPVYTNMDVEIVNSNSGSTPDDTPTIPSNSEISTIATKAGYSYSSGYLNRVKDETSVEALTNAFVSLGATVNIKNTVGEKVTSGNVGTGYTITISNATTSEDLKIVVKGDTSGDGKINALDLLQVHKNILGMYNLNDAQIRAADSSNDGKVGALDLLQIHKNILGMYKINE
;
A
#
# COMPACT_ATOMS: atom_id res chain seq x y z
N MET A 1 -75.79 31.51 28.19
CA MET A 1 -74.47 32.18 28.21
C MET A 1 -73.39 31.17 28.59
N LYS A 2 -72.56 30.73 27.64
CA LYS A 2 -71.30 30.03 27.95
C LYS A 2 -70.20 30.64 27.08
N LYS A 3 -69.26 31.31 27.75
CA LYS A 3 -68.13 32.04 27.17
C LYS A 3 -67.16 31.04 26.53
N LYS A 4 -66.72 31.36 25.30
CA LYS A 4 -65.58 30.72 24.63
C LYS A 4 -64.30 31.04 25.41
N MET A 5 -63.50 30.04 25.73
CA MET A 5 -62.13 30.20 26.21
C MET A 5 -61.22 29.51 25.18
N PHE A 6 -60.51 30.34 24.41
CA PHE A 6 -59.49 29.90 23.45
C PHE A 6 -58.24 29.52 24.24
N LEU A 7 -57.84 28.25 24.19
CA LEU A 7 -56.57 27.78 24.73
C LEU A 7 -55.51 27.88 23.63
N ILE A 8 -54.64 28.88 23.72
CA ILE A 8 -53.46 29.02 22.85
C ILE A 8 -52.37 28.11 23.43
N LEU A 9 -52.10 26.99 22.75
CA LEU A 9 -50.98 26.11 23.06
C LEU A 9 -49.72 26.67 22.39
N PHE A 10 -48.80 27.23 23.18
CA PHE A 10 -47.46 27.58 22.72
C PHE A 10 -46.65 26.29 22.49
N ILE A 11 -46.46 25.91 21.23
CA ILE A 11 -45.51 24.87 20.85
C ILE A 11 -44.12 25.50 20.90
N PHE A 12 -43.38 25.25 21.99
CA PHE A 12 -41.96 25.52 22.07
C PHE A 12 -41.24 24.55 21.11
N SER A 13 -40.94 25.03 19.91
CA SER A 13 -40.03 24.35 18.98
C SER A 13 -38.65 24.34 19.63
N PHE A 14 -38.25 23.19 20.17
CA PHE A 14 -36.91 22.94 20.65
C PHE A 14 -35.99 22.85 19.43
N PHE A 15 -35.50 24.00 18.97
CA PHE A 15 -34.41 24.08 18.01
C PHE A 15 -33.15 23.53 18.70
N MET A 16 -32.95 22.21 18.61
CA MET A 16 -31.65 21.58 18.84
C MET A 16 -30.73 22.04 17.70
N GLY A 17 -30.11 23.21 17.88
CA GLY A 17 -28.94 23.58 17.09
C GLY A 17 -27.87 22.51 17.32
N LYS A 18 -27.49 21.79 16.26
CA LYS A 18 -26.31 20.93 16.31
C LYS A 18 -25.11 21.83 16.59
N ILE A 19 -24.60 21.81 17.81
CA ILE A 19 -23.30 22.38 18.12
C ILE A 19 -22.29 21.56 17.30
N PRO A 20 -21.49 22.16 16.40
CA PRO A 20 -20.39 21.44 15.79
C PRO A 20 -19.42 21.07 16.92
N VAL A 21 -19.38 19.79 17.27
CA VAL A 21 -18.28 19.24 18.07
C VAL A 21 -17.10 19.15 17.13
N PHE A 22 -16.17 20.08 17.24
CA PHE A 22 -14.88 19.97 16.55
C PHE A 22 -14.08 18.85 17.24
N ALA A 23 -13.68 17.83 16.49
CA ALA A 23 -12.78 16.81 17.01
C ALA A 23 -11.37 17.41 17.02
N VAL A 24 -10.86 17.72 18.21
CA VAL A 24 -9.47 18.12 18.39
C VAL A 24 -8.59 16.90 18.13
N LYS A 25 -7.61 17.01 17.22
CA LYS A 25 -6.59 15.97 17.02
C LYS A 25 -5.30 16.36 17.73
N TYR A 26 -4.61 15.38 18.27
CA TYR A 26 -3.31 15.56 18.90
C TYR A 26 -2.21 14.92 18.05
N GLN A 27 -1.09 15.62 17.90
CA GLN A 27 0.08 15.14 17.20
C GLN A 27 1.26 15.07 18.17
N GLY A 28 1.91 13.92 18.28
CA GLY A 28 3.15 13.74 19.03
C GLY A 28 4.36 13.90 18.12
N VAL A 29 5.25 14.84 18.44
CA VAL A 29 6.54 15.07 17.79
C VAL A 29 7.64 14.39 18.61
N LEU A 30 8.42 13.51 17.99
CA LEU A 30 9.47 12.77 18.68
C LEU A 30 10.67 13.68 18.97
N THR A 31 11.04 13.77 20.25
CA THR A 31 12.22 14.52 20.73
C THR A 31 13.39 13.60 21.08
N GLY A 32 13.18 12.29 21.11
CA GLY A 32 14.22 11.27 21.23
C GLY A 32 14.47 10.53 19.90
N ASN A 33 15.70 10.05 19.69
CA ASN A 33 16.02 9.16 18.59
C ASN A 33 16.07 7.70 19.06
N GLY A 34 15.51 6.77 18.28
CA GLY A 34 15.50 5.35 18.61
C GLY A 34 14.45 4.97 19.67
N VAL A 35 13.36 5.74 19.79
CA VAL A 35 12.33 5.53 20.80
C VAL A 35 11.51 4.30 20.43
N ASN A 36 11.37 3.33 21.33
CA ASN A 36 10.67 2.09 21.04
C ASN A 36 9.15 2.27 21.10
N LEU A 37 8.47 1.97 20.00
CA LEU A 37 7.04 1.73 19.93
C LEU A 37 6.72 0.32 20.42
N ARG A 38 5.72 0.19 21.30
CA ARG A 38 5.38 -1.09 21.93
C ARG A 38 3.90 -1.41 21.88
N THR A 39 3.54 -2.68 22.08
CA THR A 39 2.13 -3.13 22.12
C THR A 39 1.37 -2.70 23.38
N GLY A 40 2.06 -2.19 24.40
CA GLY A 40 1.48 -1.71 25.65
C GLY A 40 2.37 -0.68 26.37
N PRO A 41 1.85 -0.02 27.42
CA PRO A 41 2.49 1.12 28.10
C PRO A 41 3.61 0.70 29.06
N GLY A 42 4.61 -0.02 28.56
CA GLY A 42 5.76 -0.42 29.35
C GLY A 42 6.89 -1.08 28.56
N THR A 43 8.13 -1.02 29.05
CA THR A 43 9.29 -1.67 28.40
C THR A 43 9.25 -3.19 28.40
N ASN A 44 8.38 -3.79 29.22
CA ASN A 44 8.03 -5.20 29.25
C ASN A 44 7.14 -5.64 28.06
N HIS A 45 6.52 -4.70 27.35
CA HIS A 45 5.67 -5.00 26.19
C HIS A 45 6.48 -5.20 24.91
N SER A 46 5.86 -5.89 23.96
CA SER A 46 6.46 -6.28 22.69
C SER A 46 6.93 -5.06 21.90
N TYR A 47 8.13 -5.11 21.36
CA TYR A 47 8.63 -4.07 20.45
C TYR A 47 7.90 -4.18 19.10
N ILE A 48 7.39 -3.05 18.61
CA ILE A 48 6.77 -2.91 17.30
C ILE A 48 7.76 -2.28 16.31
N ALA A 49 8.31 -1.12 16.66
CA ALA A 49 9.17 -0.34 15.78
C ALA A 49 10.02 0.67 16.55
N SER A 50 11.07 1.20 15.91
CA SER A 50 11.89 2.28 16.45
C SER A 50 11.44 3.59 15.82
N LEU A 51 11.21 4.60 16.64
CA LEU A 51 10.75 5.92 16.24
C LEU A 51 11.94 6.90 16.24
N HIS A 52 12.02 7.73 15.22
CA HIS A 52 13.16 8.60 14.98
C HIS A 52 12.90 10.03 15.41
N LEU A 53 13.97 10.72 15.81
CA LEU A 53 13.93 12.13 16.20
C LEU A 53 13.27 12.99 15.10
N GLY A 54 12.35 13.86 15.51
CA GLY A 54 11.60 14.77 14.63
C GLY A 54 10.42 14.14 13.89
N SER A 55 10.23 12.81 13.96
CA SER A 55 9.04 12.17 13.35
C SER A 55 7.77 12.57 14.11
N THR A 56 6.63 12.65 13.42
CA THR A 56 5.35 13.06 14.01
C THR A 56 4.29 11.97 13.89
N TYR A 57 3.47 11.75 14.91
CA TYR A 57 2.41 10.75 14.90
C TYR A 57 1.10 11.31 15.44
N GLU A 58 -0.03 10.88 14.89
CA GLU A 58 -1.34 11.13 15.50
C GLU A 58 -1.41 10.37 16.84
N LEU A 59 -1.82 11.06 17.90
CA LEU A 59 -2.10 10.45 19.20
C LEU A 59 -3.59 10.16 19.30
N GLU A 60 -3.95 9.02 19.90
CA GLU A 60 -5.37 8.73 20.18
C GLU A 60 -5.97 9.74 21.17
N SER A 61 -5.17 10.26 22.09
CA SER A 61 -5.49 11.36 22.99
C SER A 61 -4.23 12.04 23.50
N ASN A 62 -4.36 13.21 24.13
CA ASN A 62 -3.28 13.87 24.88
C ASN A 62 -3.13 13.33 26.32
N GLU A 63 -3.89 12.29 26.68
CA GLU A 63 -3.82 11.68 28.01
C GLU A 63 -2.66 10.69 28.08
N LYS A 64 -1.88 10.79 29.17
CA LYS A 64 -0.80 9.85 29.43
C LYS A 64 -1.34 8.60 30.09
N ILE A 65 -0.99 7.46 29.53
CA ILE A 65 -1.33 6.15 30.07
C ILE A 65 -0.30 5.80 31.15
N PRO A 66 -0.75 5.38 32.36
CA PRO A 66 0.16 5.03 33.45
C PRO A 66 1.19 3.99 33.01
N SER A 67 2.44 4.20 33.42
CA SER A 67 3.52 3.29 33.05
C SER A 67 3.45 2.00 33.84
N GLU A 68 3.37 0.88 33.13
CA GLU A 68 3.62 -0.44 33.68
C GLU A 68 5.11 -0.66 33.94
N MET A 69 6.00 -0.13 33.08
CA MET A 69 7.45 -0.22 33.24
C MET A 69 8.23 0.78 32.38
N GLY A 70 9.32 1.35 32.91
CA GLY A 70 10.37 1.98 32.10
C GLY A 70 10.12 3.41 31.57
N CYS A 71 8.98 4.04 31.87
CA CYS A 71 8.75 5.46 31.58
C CYS A 71 7.95 6.12 32.70
N ALA A 72 8.61 6.65 33.73
CA ALA A 72 7.91 7.12 34.94
C ALA A 72 6.85 8.21 34.68
N ALA A 73 7.04 9.03 33.64
CA ALA A 73 6.07 10.07 33.27
C ALA A 73 4.82 9.55 32.54
N GLY A 74 4.76 8.26 32.18
CA GLY A 74 3.67 7.64 31.45
C GLY A 74 3.92 7.51 29.95
N TRP A 75 2.97 6.91 29.23
CA TRP A 75 3.07 6.55 27.82
C TRP A 75 1.98 7.24 26.99
N TYR A 76 2.30 7.61 25.76
CA TYR A 76 1.29 8.00 24.77
C TYR A 76 0.96 6.85 23.85
N LYS A 77 -0.33 6.70 23.52
CA LYS A 77 -0.77 5.79 22.48
C LYS A 77 -0.83 6.54 21.15
N LEU A 78 -0.01 6.08 20.21
CA LEU A 78 0.15 6.71 18.90
C LEU A 78 -0.24 5.76 17.78
N LYS A 79 -0.79 6.36 16.74
CA LYS A 79 -1.14 5.72 15.48
C LYS A 79 0.10 5.71 14.58
N TYR A 80 0.81 4.59 14.60
CA TYR A 80 2.00 4.38 13.78
C TYR A 80 1.66 4.27 12.29
N SER A 81 0.46 3.74 12.01
CA SER A 81 -0.18 3.63 10.70
C SER A 81 -1.71 3.55 10.87
N PRO A 82 -2.55 3.65 9.82
CA PRO A 82 -4.00 3.51 9.92
C PRO A 82 -4.47 2.23 10.62
N VAL A 83 -3.68 1.16 10.59
CA VAL A 83 -4.01 -0.14 11.21
C VAL A 83 -3.08 -0.53 12.36
N ILE A 84 -1.94 0.14 12.53
CA ILE A 84 -0.99 -0.14 13.61
C ILE A 84 -1.03 1.01 14.62
N THR A 85 -1.46 0.68 15.84
CA THR A 85 -1.31 1.55 17.02
C THR A 85 -0.28 0.95 17.97
N GLY A 86 0.35 1.79 18.77
CA GLY A 86 1.28 1.35 19.80
C GLY A 86 1.53 2.44 20.84
N TYR A 87 2.39 2.14 21.79
CA TYR A 87 2.67 2.97 22.95
C TYR A 87 4.14 3.38 22.92
N ALA A 88 4.42 4.66 23.16
CA ALA A 88 5.77 5.18 23.30
C ALA A 88 5.91 6.06 24.56
N CYS A 89 7.11 6.07 25.12
CA CYS A 89 7.40 6.79 26.37
C CYS A 89 7.22 8.30 26.18
N SER A 90 6.42 8.92 27.07
CA SER A 90 6.08 10.35 26.97
C SER A 90 7.28 11.29 27.18
N ASP A 91 8.37 10.82 27.81
CA ASP A 91 9.60 11.61 27.99
C ASP A 91 10.25 12.03 26.66
N TYR A 92 9.91 11.34 25.57
CA TYR A 92 10.47 11.58 24.24
C TYR A 92 9.45 12.11 23.23
N ILE A 93 8.31 12.63 23.68
CA ILE A 93 7.23 13.10 22.81
C ILE A 93 6.74 14.48 23.27
N GLU A 94 6.79 15.45 22.36
CA GLU A 94 6.15 16.75 22.50
C GLU A 94 4.76 16.71 21.84
N VAL A 95 3.70 17.09 22.55
CA VAL A 95 2.33 17.05 22.02
C VAL A 95 1.92 18.41 21.45
N LYS A 96 1.37 18.41 20.23
CA LYS A 96 0.78 19.56 19.55
C LYS A 96 -0.71 19.35 19.31
N GLU A 97 -1.50 20.38 19.53
CA GLU A 97 -2.95 20.40 19.28
C GLU A 97 -3.22 20.89 17.84
N MET A 98 -4.09 20.19 17.12
CA MET A 98 -4.44 20.48 15.73
C MET A 98 -5.93 20.80 15.63
N GLU A 99 -6.27 21.96 15.09
CA GLU A 99 -7.65 22.33 14.75
C GLU A 99 -8.07 21.66 13.43
N GLU A 100 -9.21 20.96 13.43
CA GLU A 100 -9.73 20.28 12.24
C GLU A 100 -10.53 21.28 11.39
N GLU A 101 -9.95 21.74 10.28
CA GLU A 101 -10.71 22.47 9.25
C GLU A 101 -11.66 21.51 8.51
N VAL A 102 -12.93 21.56 8.90
CA VAL A 102 -14.05 20.95 8.16
C VAL A 102 -14.30 21.79 6.90
N ILE A 103 -13.52 21.50 5.86
CA ILE A 103 -13.80 21.96 4.50
C ILE A 103 -14.26 20.72 3.73
N SER A 104 -15.53 20.75 3.32
CA SER A 104 -16.10 19.86 2.31
C SER A 104 -15.40 20.15 0.98
N VAL A 105 -14.64 19.19 0.46
CA VAL A 105 -14.09 19.27 -0.89
C VAL A 105 -14.76 18.19 -1.72
N ASP A 106 -15.44 18.65 -2.76
CA ASP A 106 -16.15 17.88 -3.79
C ASP A 106 -15.29 16.75 -4.37
N GLY A 107 -15.95 15.69 -4.88
CA GLY A 107 -15.36 14.44 -5.37
C GLY A 107 -14.40 14.52 -6.56
N GLU A 108 -13.80 15.69 -6.86
CA GLU A 108 -12.79 15.86 -7.92
C GLU A 108 -11.52 15.05 -7.64
N CYS A 109 -11.00 15.08 -6.40
CA CYS A 109 -9.83 14.26 -6.02
C CYS A 109 -10.13 12.77 -6.24
N GLU A 110 -11.29 12.32 -5.76
CA GLU A 110 -11.72 10.93 -5.86
C GLU A 110 -11.83 10.48 -7.32
N GLN A 111 -12.52 11.27 -8.15
CA GLN A 111 -12.66 11.02 -9.59
C GLN A 111 -11.30 10.98 -10.29
N SER A 112 -10.38 11.90 -9.94
CA SER A 112 -9.04 11.94 -10.55
C SER A 112 -8.21 10.70 -10.22
N LEU A 113 -8.25 10.22 -8.98
CA LEU A 113 -7.49 9.03 -8.56
C LEU A 113 -8.09 7.74 -9.14
N ILE A 114 -9.42 7.62 -9.18
CA ILE A 114 -10.10 6.49 -9.83
C ILE A 114 -9.79 6.46 -11.32
N ALA A 115 -9.81 7.61 -12.00
CA ALA A 115 -9.47 7.71 -13.42
C ALA A 115 -8.02 7.31 -13.73
N LEU A 116 -7.09 7.50 -12.77
CA LEU A 116 -5.71 7.01 -12.89
C LEU A 116 -5.59 5.49 -12.68
N GLY A 117 -6.60 4.84 -12.11
CA GLY A 117 -6.63 3.39 -11.88
C GLY A 117 -6.53 2.96 -10.41
N PHE A 118 -6.66 3.87 -9.45
CA PHE A 118 -6.76 3.50 -8.03
C PHE A 118 -8.13 2.88 -7.71
N HIS A 119 -8.12 1.82 -6.90
CA HIS A 119 -9.35 1.25 -6.33
C HIS A 119 -9.96 2.16 -5.26
N GLN A 120 -11.28 2.11 -5.05
CA GLN A 120 -12.00 2.94 -4.09
C GLN A 120 -11.38 2.91 -2.68
N SER A 121 -10.86 1.76 -2.25
CA SER A 121 -10.22 1.58 -0.95
C SER A 121 -8.95 2.44 -0.72
N TYR A 122 -8.37 3.02 -1.78
CA TYR A 122 -7.20 3.89 -1.68
C TYR A 122 -7.58 5.37 -1.52
N VAL A 123 -8.73 5.74 -2.09
CA VAL A 123 -9.11 7.11 -2.39
C VAL A 123 -9.14 7.98 -1.13
N THR A 124 -9.78 7.50 -0.06
CA THR A 124 -9.94 8.27 1.18
C THR A 124 -8.60 8.71 1.78
N GLY A 125 -7.62 7.79 1.87
CA GLY A 125 -6.31 8.09 2.45
C GLY A 125 -5.48 9.02 1.57
N LEU A 126 -5.51 8.82 0.25
CA LEU A 126 -4.76 9.64 -0.69
C LEU A 126 -5.34 11.06 -0.83
N CYS A 127 -6.67 11.21 -0.81
CA CYS A 127 -7.29 12.53 -0.82
C CYS A 127 -7.05 13.30 0.48
N ALA A 128 -6.99 12.62 1.62
CA ALA A 128 -6.57 13.24 2.88
C ALA A 128 -5.13 13.80 2.79
N LEU A 129 -4.20 13.04 2.19
CA LEU A 129 -2.85 13.52 1.92
C LEU A 129 -2.81 14.67 0.93
N LYS A 130 -3.57 14.58 -0.18
CA LYS A 130 -3.63 15.64 -1.20
C LYS A 130 -4.15 16.96 -0.62
N LYS A 131 -5.12 16.90 0.30
CA LYS A 131 -5.63 18.08 1.00
C LYS A 131 -4.54 18.79 1.80
N ASN A 132 -3.77 18.03 2.59
CA ASN A 132 -2.71 18.59 3.43
C ASN A 132 -1.47 18.98 2.61
N ARG A 133 -1.23 18.30 1.48
CA ARG A 133 -0.08 18.47 0.59
C ARG A 133 -0.53 18.58 -0.88
N PRO A 134 -1.05 19.74 -1.32
CA PRO A 134 -1.60 19.91 -2.67
C PRO A 134 -0.60 19.65 -3.79
N ASN A 135 0.70 19.84 -3.55
CA ASN A 135 1.75 19.67 -4.56
C ASN A 135 2.16 18.20 -4.78
N TRP A 136 1.76 17.28 -3.89
CA TRP A 136 2.11 15.87 -3.99
C TRP A 136 1.27 15.14 -5.04
N ASN A 137 1.91 14.31 -5.86
CA ASN A 137 1.25 13.60 -6.95
C ASN A 137 1.26 12.09 -6.68
N PHE A 138 0.13 11.43 -6.91
CA PHE A 138 -0.05 10.01 -6.65
C PHE A 138 -0.32 9.28 -7.98
N TYR A 139 0.47 8.26 -8.27
CA TYR A 139 0.37 7.46 -9.48
C TYR A 139 0.23 5.98 -9.11
N PRO A 140 -0.75 5.25 -9.65
CA PRO A 140 -0.87 3.83 -9.38
C PRO A 140 0.13 3.03 -10.20
N ILE A 141 0.72 2.01 -9.59
CA ILE A 141 1.39 0.93 -10.30
C ILE A 141 0.38 -0.22 -10.36
N ILE A 142 -0.29 -0.38 -11.50
CA ILE A 142 -1.25 -1.48 -11.70
C ILE A 142 -0.49 -2.79 -11.82
N THR A 143 -0.40 -3.53 -10.72
CA THR A 143 0.45 -4.74 -10.63
C THR A 143 -0.10 -5.87 -11.48
N ASN A 144 -1.43 -5.95 -11.65
CA ASN A 144 -2.16 -7.13 -12.16
C ASN A 144 -1.91 -8.40 -11.33
N ILE A 145 -1.55 -8.23 -10.06
CA ILE A 145 -1.28 -9.31 -9.12
C ILE A 145 -2.43 -9.39 -8.13
N ASP A 146 -2.97 -10.60 -7.96
CA ASP A 146 -3.93 -10.91 -6.93
C ASP A 146 -3.32 -10.77 -5.53
N TRP A 147 -4.03 -10.09 -4.63
CA TRP A 147 -3.56 -9.76 -3.29
C TRP A 147 -3.14 -11.00 -2.49
N GLN A 148 -3.95 -12.06 -2.51
CA GLN A 148 -3.62 -13.29 -1.80
C GLN A 148 -2.38 -13.96 -2.41
N THR A 149 -2.24 -13.90 -3.73
CA THR A 149 -1.05 -14.38 -4.45
C THR A 149 0.21 -13.61 -4.05
N ALA A 150 0.17 -12.28 -4.05
CA ALA A 150 1.29 -11.45 -3.62
C ALA A 150 1.73 -11.80 -2.19
N VAL A 151 0.76 -11.89 -1.27
CA VAL A 151 1.03 -12.21 0.13
C VAL A 151 1.60 -13.63 0.27
N ASN A 152 1.10 -14.60 -0.51
CA ASN A 152 1.63 -15.97 -0.53
C ASN A 152 3.07 -16.03 -1.05
N GLN A 153 3.43 -15.24 -2.06
CA GLN A 153 4.80 -15.24 -2.58
C GLN A 153 5.77 -14.63 -1.57
N GLU A 154 5.40 -13.51 -0.96
CA GLU A 154 6.24 -12.82 0.04
C GLU A 154 6.33 -13.57 1.38
N SER A 155 5.38 -14.46 1.70
CA SER A 155 5.36 -15.24 2.95
C SER A 155 6.16 -16.54 2.90
N LYS A 156 6.87 -16.84 1.79
CA LYS A 156 7.72 -18.03 1.70
C LYS A 156 8.90 -17.93 2.68
N CYS A 157 9.24 -19.05 3.31
CA CYS A 157 10.37 -19.10 4.25
C CYS A 157 11.66 -18.54 3.63
N GLY A 158 12.34 -17.66 4.36
CA GLY A 158 13.63 -17.09 3.96
C GLY A 158 13.54 -15.78 3.16
N LEU A 159 12.34 -15.32 2.78
CA LEU A 159 12.17 -14.04 2.07
C LEU A 159 11.89 -12.87 3.00
N SER A 160 10.84 -13.01 3.83
CA SER A 160 10.33 -11.92 4.65
C SER A 160 10.58 -12.15 6.14
N TYR A 161 11.12 -11.13 6.79
CA TYR A 161 11.46 -11.16 8.19
C TYR A 161 10.93 -9.93 8.93
N VAL A 162 10.61 -10.13 10.20
CA VAL A 162 10.22 -9.08 11.14
C VAL A 162 11.23 -8.94 12.26
N TYR A 163 11.45 -7.70 12.69
CA TYR A 163 12.26 -7.37 13.85
C TYR A 163 11.33 -7.11 15.03
N THR A 164 10.58 -8.13 15.46
CA THR A 164 9.82 -8.07 16.73
C THR A 164 10.62 -8.80 17.80
N ASN A 165 10.31 -8.62 19.09
CA ASN A 165 10.68 -9.62 20.09
C ASN A 165 9.63 -10.76 20.07
N SER A 166 9.95 -11.91 20.69
CA SER A 166 9.12 -13.13 20.74
C SER A 166 7.72 -12.96 21.36
N SER A 167 7.33 -11.74 21.73
CA SER A 167 6.09 -11.41 22.43
C SER A 167 4.96 -10.97 21.49
N ASN A 168 5.25 -10.58 20.24
CA ASN A 168 4.24 -10.44 19.17
C ASN A 168 4.25 -11.70 18.28
N THR A 169 3.84 -12.83 18.87
CA THR A 169 3.90 -14.15 18.23
C THR A 169 3.04 -14.25 16.98
N GLU A 170 2.02 -13.40 16.82
CA GLU A 170 1.17 -13.39 15.62
C GLU A 170 1.91 -12.92 14.37
N PHE A 171 3.01 -12.18 14.53
CA PHE A 171 3.81 -11.68 13.40
C PHE A 171 4.97 -12.62 13.06
N ILE A 172 5.16 -13.66 13.87
CA ILE A 172 6.24 -14.63 13.74
C ILE A 172 5.68 -15.91 13.15
N ASP A 173 6.30 -16.38 12.07
CA ASP A 173 6.07 -17.72 11.55
C ASP A 173 6.95 -18.75 12.25
N SER A 174 6.32 -19.56 13.10
CA SER A 174 6.98 -20.65 13.82
C SER A 174 7.23 -21.91 12.97
N SER A 175 6.66 -22.00 11.77
CA SER A 175 6.88 -23.13 10.84
C SER A 175 8.16 -22.99 10.01
N CYS A 176 8.65 -21.76 9.81
CA CYS A 176 9.93 -21.52 9.15
C CYS A 176 11.10 -21.59 10.14
N ILE A 177 12.20 -22.20 9.72
CA ILE A 177 13.45 -22.17 10.47
C ILE A 177 14.07 -20.77 10.31
N GLY A 178 14.12 -20.01 11.41
CA GLY A 178 14.82 -18.72 11.45
C GLY A 178 16.31 -18.90 11.15
N GLN A 179 16.88 -17.99 10.34
CA GLN A 179 18.31 -18.01 10.03
C GLN A 179 19.19 -17.56 11.21
N TYR A 180 18.58 -16.97 12.25
CA TYR A 180 19.28 -16.32 13.35
C TYR A 180 18.74 -16.81 14.71
N PRO A 181 19.57 -17.39 15.59
CA PRO A 181 19.13 -17.96 16.88
C PRO A 181 18.43 -16.98 17.83
N ASN A 182 18.67 -15.67 17.67
CA ASN A 182 18.09 -14.57 18.45
C ASN A 182 17.95 -13.28 17.59
N GLY A 183 17.79 -13.45 16.28
CA GLY A 183 17.77 -12.34 15.32
C GLY A 183 16.38 -12.13 14.71
N PRO A 184 16.26 -11.43 13.57
CA PRO A 184 14.97 -11.24 12.92
C PRO A 184 14.25 -12.58 12.71
N TYR A 185 12.94 -12.58 12.95
CA TYR A 185 12.10 -13.77 12.89
C TYR A 185 11.43 -13.87 11.52
N PRO A 186 11.23 -15.10 10.98
CA PRO A 186 10.40 -15.28 9.78
C PRO A 186 9.04 -14.61 9.97
N ALA A 187 8.61 -13.84 8.98
CA ALA A 187 7.34 -13.11 9.05
C ALA A 187 6.15 -14.06 8.82
N SER A 188 5.13 -13.96 9.66
CA SER A 188 3.85 -14.63 9.39
C SER A 188 3.15 -14.02 8.18
N LYS A 189 2.21 -14.77 7.59
CA LYS A 189 1.35 -14.26 6.52
C LYS A 189 0.59 -12.99 6.93
N LYS A 190 0.15 -12.92 8.19
CA LYS A 190 -0.50 -11.74 8.78
C LYS A 190 0.43 -10.52 8.75
N ALA A 191 1.69 -10.69 9.16
CA ALA A 191 2.66 -9.59 9.15
C ALA A 191 2.94 -9.11 7.72
N VAL A 192 3.16 -10.03 6.78
CA VAL A 192 3.38 -9.70 5.36
C VAL A 192 2.20 -8.92 4.80
N ALA A 193 0.97 -9.38 5.03
CA ALA A 193 -0.24 -8.68 4.57
C ALA A 193 -0.32 -7.23 5.08
N ILE A 194 -0.05 -7.02 6.37
CA ILE A 194 -0.10 -5.68 6.98
C ILE A 194 0.95 -4.74 6.38
N TYR A 195 2.21 -5.21 6.26
CA TYR A 195 3.31 -4.38 5.77
C TYR A 195 3.24 -4.13 4.27
N MET A 196 2.76 -5.10 3.50
CA MET A 196 2.67 -4.98 2.06
C MET A 196 1.45 -4.16 1.63
N ASP A 197 0.37 -4.05 2.40
CA ASP A 197 -0.83 -3.31 1.95
C ASP A 197 -0.56 -1.80 1.93
N PRO A 198 -0.53 -1.14 0.76
CA PRO A 198 -0.19 0.29 0.69
C PRO A 198 -1.17 1.19 1.44
N ARG A 199 -2.44 0.77 1.57
CA ARG A 199 -3.50 1.54 2.25
C ARG A 199 -3.18 1.76 3.73
N ASN A 200 -2.39 0.87 4.32
CA ASN A 200 -1.90 0.99 5.68
C ASN A 200 -0.84 2.07 5.85
N TRP A 201 -0.49 2.84 4.82
CA TRP A 201 0.63 3.78 4.87
C TRP A 201 0.31 5.16 4.25
N PHE A 202 -0.97 5.50 4.15
CA PHE A 202 -1.40 6.83 3.68
C PHE A 202 -1.43 7.83 4.84
N ASN A 203 -0.24 8.24 5.27
CA ASN A 203 0.00 9.37 6.15
C ASN A 203 1.34 10.04 5.79
N GLU A 204 1.55 11.29 6.21
CA GLU A 204 2.65 12.11 5.70
C GLU A 204 4.05 11.52 5.96
N ASN A 205 4.23 10.75 7.04
CA ASN A 205 5.53 10.18 7.40
C ASN A 205 5.79 8.79 6.80
N THR A 206 4.76 8.07 6.34
CA THR A 206 4.90 6.72 5.76
C THR A 206 4.71 6.66 4.24
N ILE A 207 4.16 7.70 3.62
CA ILE A 207 3.96 7.75 2.17
C ILE A 207 5.29 7.76 1.39
N PHE A 208 6.38 8.24 1.98
CA PHE A 208 7.70 8.31 1.33
C PHE A 208 8.30 6.95 0.97
N GLN A 209 7.75 5.83 1.45
CA GLN A 209 8.14 4.51 0.94
C GLN A 209 7.78 4.33 -0.55
N PHE A 210 6.83 5.12 -1.05
CA PHE A 210 6.39 5.16 -2.44
C PHE A 210 7.01 6.32 -3.23
N GLU A 211 7.89 7.13 -2.64
CA GLU A 211 8.54 8.26 -3.33
C GLU A 211 9.33 7.76 -4.54
N ASN A 212 9.18 8.46 -5.67
CA ASN A 212 10.00 8.25 -6.85
C ASN A 212 11.47 8.60 -6.58
N LEU A 213 12.34 7.60 -6.57
CA LEU A 213 13.77 7.78 -6.35
C LEU A 213 14.51 8.21 -7.63
N LYS A 214 13.83 8.28 -8.78
CA LYS A 214 14.42 8.78 -10.04
C LYS A 214 14.60 10.29 -10.04
N TYR A 215 15.59 10.74 -10.81
CA TYR A 215 15.72 12.15 -11.13
C TYR A 215 14.45 12.66 -11.84
N THR A 216 13.98 13.85 -11.48
CA THR A 216 12.75 14.47 -11.99
C THR A 216 13.06 15.88 -12.48
N GLU A 217 12.94 16.11 -13.79
CA GLU A 217 13.32 17.39 -14.43
C GLU A 217 12.59 18.60 -13.84
N GLY A 218 11.32 18.43 -13.46
CA GLY A 218 10.52 19.50 -12.83
C GLY A 218 11.04 20.00 -11.47
N LEU A 219 12.01 19.30 -10.86
CA LEU A 219 12.66 19.69 -9.60
C LEU A 219 14.06 20.30 -9.82
N TYR A 220 14.50 20.55 -11.07
CA TYR A 220 15.85 21.01 -11.39
C TYR A 220 16.30 22.20 -10.53
N GLU A 221 15.46 23.26 -10.48
CA GLU A 221 15.74 24.49 -9.72
C GLU A 221 15.67 24.28 -8.20
N SER A 222 14.93 23.26 -7.74
CA SER A 222 14.79 22.93 -6.32
C SER A 222 15.94 22.08 -5.80
N TYR A 223 16.68 21.38 -6.67
CA TYR A 223 17.69 20.40 -6.23
C TYR A 223 18.83 21.04 -5.43
N SER A 224 19.54 22.04 -5.97
CA SER A 224 20.69 22.61 -5.26
C SER A 224 20.29 23.26 -3.93
N PRO A 225 19.20 24.07 -3.84
CA PRO A 225 18.72 24.58 -2.55
C PRO A 225 18.34 23.48 -1.55
N ALA A 226 17.64 22.43 -2.00
CA ALA A 226 17.23 21.31 -1.15
C ALA A 226 18.42 20.47 -0.65
N ILE A 227 19.41 20.21 -1.51
CA ILE A 227 20.65 19.55 -1.11
C ILE A 227 21.33 20.38 -0.02
N THR A 228 21.52 21.68 -0.26
CA THR A 228 22.16 22.59 0.69
C THR A 228 21.43 22.58 2.03
N SER A 229 20.10 22.69 2.06
CA SER A 229 19.36 22.70 3.33
C SER A 229 19.60 21.41 4.14
N ILE A 230 19.58 20.25 3.49
CA ILE A 230 19.83 18.94 4.13
C ILE A 230 21.24 18.85 4.73
N VAL A 231 22.27 19.21 3.95
CA VAL A 231 23.67 18.89 4.29
C VAL A 231 24.49 20.05 4.83
N GLN A 232 24.00 21.29 4.81
CA GLN A 232 24.80 22.49 5.17
C GLN A 232 25.44 22.46 6.55
N SER A 233 24.82 21.77 7.52
CA SER A 233 25.35 21.61 8.88
C SER A 233 26.24 20.38 9.08
N ALA A 234 26.54 19.63 8.02
CA ALA A 234 27.44 18.48 8.07
C ALA A 234 28.88 18.87 7.68
N ASN A 235 29.86 18.35 8.41
CA ASN A 235 31.26 18.69 8.21
C ASN A 235 31.82 18.30 6.83
N PHE A 236 31.28 17.25 6.20
CA PHE A 236 31.69 16.91 4.83
C PHE A 236 31.30 18.02 3.85
N TYR A 237 30.11 18.61 3.97
CA TYR A 237 29.67 19.69 3.09
C TYR A 237 30.52 20.95 3.31
N THR A 238 30.65 21.37 4.57
CA THR A 238 31.39 22.60 4.92
C THR A 238 32.84 22.50 4.50
N TYR A 239 33.49 21.34 4.69
CA TYR A 239 34.86 21.11 4.23
C TYR A 239 35.00 21.34 2.71
N HIS A 240 34.12 20.77 1.89
CA HIS A 240 34.22 20.91 0.44
C HIS A 240 33.94 22.34 -0.03
N VAL A 241 32.90 22.98 0.51
CA VAL A 241 32.57 24.36 0.17
C VAL A 241 33.69 25.32 0.55
N GLN A 242 34.33 25.14 1.72
CA GLN A 242 35.48 25.94 2.15
C GLN A 242 36.71 25.76 1.24
N ASN A 243 36.82 24.62 0.55
CA ASN A 243 37.86 24.34 -0.43
C ASN A 243 37.43 24.71 -1.87
N GLY A 244 36.39 25.53 -2.03
CA GLY A 244 35.96 26.08 -3.33
C GLY A 244 35.14 25.12 -4.20
N VAL A 245 34.59 24.05 -3.62
CA VAL A 245 33.76 23.08 -4.35
C VAL A 245 32.29 23.48 -4.29
N ASP A 246 31.63 23.57 -5.44
CA ASP A 246 30.16 23.60 -5.52
C ASP A 246 29.60 22.20 -5.28
N PHE A 247 29.50 21.80 -4.00
CA PHE A 247 29.08 20.45 -3.64
C PHE A 247 27.63 20.17 -4.09
N SER A 248 26.72 21.11 -3.86
CA SER A 248 25.30 20.94 -4.20
C SER A 248 25.08 20.86 -5.71
N GLY A 249 25.74 21.71 -6.50
CA GLY A 249 25.71 21.61 -7.96
C GLY A 249 26.32 20.30 -8.46
N THR A 250 27.48 19.90 -7.90
CA THR A 250 28.13 18.63 -8.28
C THR A 250 27.25 17.42 -7.98
N LEU A 251 26.57 17.39 -6.84
CA LEU A 251 25.66 16.30 -6.48
C LEU A 251 24.39 16.31 -7.36
N ARG A 252 23.88 17.48 -7.72
CA ARG A 252 22.75 17.59 -8.67
C ARG A 252 23.11 16.96 -10.01
N GLU A 253 24.25 17.31 -10.60
CA GLU A 253 24.69 16.75 -11.89
C GLU A 253 24.96 15.24 -11.76
N ALA A 254 25.64 14.80 -10.70
CA ALA A 254 25.86 13.38 -10.44
C ALA A 254 24.55 12.58 -10.34
N GLY A 255 23.54 13.11 -9.66
CA GLY A 255 22.22 12.48 -9.58
C GLY A 255 21.49 12.46 -10.92
N LYS A 256 21.55 13.55 -11.69
CA LYS A 256 20.99 13.63 -13.05
C LYS A 256 21.58 12.57 -13.96
N ASP A 257 22.90 12.47 -14.03
CA ASP A 257 23.61 11.53 -14.89
C ASP A 257 23.35 10.07 -14.49
N ALA A 258 23.19 9.81 -13.19
CA ALA A 258 22.82 8.49 -12.66
C ALA A 258 21.30 8.18 -12.74
N ASN A 259 20.48 9.15 -13.14
CA ASN A 259 19.02 9.13 -13.09
C ASN A 259 18.44 8.84 -11.69
N VAL A 260 19.03 9.42 -10.64
CA VAL A 260 18.61 9.29 -9.24
C VAL A 260 18.32 10.67 -8.65
N SER A 261 17.28 10.79 -7.83
CA SER A 261 16.90 12.03 -7.14
C SER A 261 18.07 12.58 -6.30
N PRO A 262 18.60 13.78 -6.61
CA PRO A 262 19.65 14.42 -5.82
C PRO A 262 19.24 14.72 -4.37
N ILE A 263 17.95 14.97 -4.09
CA ILE A 263 17.44 15.17 -2.73
C ILE A 263 17.58 13.88 -1.92
N PHE A 264 17.19 12.75 -2.52
CA PHE A 264 17.36 11.43 -1.92
C PHE A 264 18.85 11.10 -1.69
N LEU A 265 19.71 11.38 -2.68
CA LEU A 265 21.15 11.16 -2.53
C LEU A 265 21.75 12.00 -1.39
N ALA A 266 21.33 13.27 -1.24
CA ALA A 266 21.79 14.13 -0.14
C ALA A 266 21.37 13.59 1.23
N SER A 267 20.12 13.12 1.35
CA SER A 267 19.63 12.46 2.57
C SER A 267 20.43 11.20 2.88
N ARG A 268 20.73 10.36 1.87
CA ARG A 268 21.53 9.14 2.03
C ARG A 268 22.96 9.45 2.45
N ILE A 269 23.65 10.38 1.79
CA ILE A 269 25.01 10.80 2.18
C ILE A 269 25.04 11.29 3.63
N LEU A 270 24.05 12.09 4.04
CA LEU A 270 23.95 12.57 5.41
C LEU A 270 23.74 11.43 6.41
N GLN A 271 22.90 10.45 6.08
CA GLN A 271 22.69 9.27 6.92
C GLN A 271 23.97 8.44 7.06
N GLU A 272 24.73 8.26 5.98
CA GLU A 272 25.95 7.44 5.96
C GLU A 272 27.15 8.12 6.65
N LEU A 273 27.36 9.41 6.40
CA LEU A 273 28.52 10.13 6.92
C LEU A 273 28.26 10.82 8.28
N GLY A 274 26.99 11.06 8.60
CA GLY A 274 26.59 11.88 9.73
C GLY A 274 27.03 13.34 9.58
N ARG A 275 27.01 14.07 10.69
CA ARG A 275 27.35 15.51 10.73
C ARG A 275 28.77 15.80 11.20
N THR A 276 29.44 14.83 11.82
CA THR A 276 30.71 15.05 12.53
C THR A 276 31.92 14.81 11.63
N THR A 277 33.13 14.93 12.21
CA THR A 277 34.39 14.61 11.53
C THR A 277 34.79 13.14 11.64
N SER A 278 33.97 12.26 12.24
CA SER A 278 34.34 10.86 12.50
C SER A 278 34.75 10.09 11.24
N LEU A 279 34.21 10.47 10.08
CA LEU A 279 34.48 9.87 8.78
C LEU A 279 35.26 10.80 7.83
N PHE A 280 35.99 11.78 8.37
CA PHE A 280 36.77 12.76 7.59
C PHE A 280 37.65 12.14 6.51
N ASN A 281 38.32 11.02 6.82
CA ASN A 281 39.19 10.36 5.85
C ASN A 281 38.44 9.83 4.63
N LEU A 282 37.16 9.47 4.75
CA LEU A 282 36.39 8.95 3.63
C LEU A 282 36.00 10.05 2.64
N TYR A 283 35.71 11.26 3.12
CA TYR A 283 35.22 12.33 2.25
C TYR A 283 36.28 13.38 1.90
N SER A 284 37.42 13.45 2.58
CA SER A 284 38.34 14.58 2.39
C SER A 284 39.23 14.47 1.14
N GLY A 285 39.52 13.25 0.66
CA GLY A 285 40.45 13.03 -0.45
C GLY A 285 41.92 13.27 -0.13
N VAL A 286 42.27 13.60 1.13
CA VAL A 286 43.65 13.91 1.53
C VAL A 286 44.29 12.83 2.40
N TYR A 287 43.73 11.62 2.42
CA TYR A 287 44.33 10.51 3.16
C TYR A 287 45.71 10.15 2.57
N PRO A 288 46.78 10.03 3.39
CA PRO A 288 48.13 9.83 2.87
C PRO A 288 48.33 8.53 2.09
N GLY A 289 49.37 8.52 1.25
CA GLY A 289 49.84 7.33 0.55
C GLY A 289 48.93 6.93 -0.61
N GLU A 290 48.61 5.65 -0.69
CA GLU A 290 47.99 5.06 -1.89
C GLU A 290 46.50 5.40 -2.09
N TYR A 291 45.88 6.04 -1.08
CA TYR A 291 44.48 6.49 -1.11
C TYR A 291 44.33 8.01 -1.23
N TYR A 292 45.44 8.73 -1.45
CA TYR A 292 45.39 10.16 -1.76
C TYR A 292 44.56 10.40 -3.02
N GLY A 293 43.64 11.36 -2.97
CA GLY A 293 42.73 11.71 -4.05
C GLY A 293 41.47 10.85 -4.15
N TYR A 294 41.24 9.87 -3.25
CA TYR A 294 40.03 9.04 -3.29
C TYR A 294 38.97 9.46 -2.27
N TYR A 295 37.70 9.35 -2.68
CA TYR A 295 36.54 9.81 -1.92
C TYR A 295 35.47 8.71 -1.83
N ASN A 296 34.74 8.65 -0.73
CA ASN A 296 33.61 7.75 -0.51
C ASN A 296 32.51 8.44 0.30
N PHE A 297 31.50 8.96 -0.39
CA PHE A 297 30.40 9.72 0.24
C PHE A 297 29.24 8.85 0.75
N TYR A 298 29.20 7.58 0.36
CA TYR A 298 28.09 6.65 0.64
C TYR A 298 28.52 5.49 1.54
N ASN A 299 29.73 5.59 2.12
CA ASN A 299 30.28 4.58 3.04
C ASN A 299 30.34 3.15 2.45
N TYR A 300 30.42 3.02 1.12
CA TYR A 300 30.46 1.71 0.47
C TYR A 300 31.74 0.94 0.79
N GLY A 301 31.59 -0.39 0.96
CA GLY A 301 32.70 -1.27 1.30
C GLY A 301 33.03 -1.33 2.79
N VAL A 302 32.32 -0.59 3.64
CA VAL A 302 32.52 -0.58 5.10
C VAL A 302 31.57 -1.59 5.77
N SER A 303 31.97 -2.86 5.79
CA SER A 303 31.25 -3.91 6.52
C SER A 303 31.81 -4.12 7.93
N ASP A 304 30.98 -4.60 8.86
CA ASP A 304 31.43 -4.97 10.23
C ASP A 304 32.62 -5.94 10.22
N SER A 305 32.63 -6.88 9.28
CA SER A 305 33.72 -7.85 9.13
C SER A 305 35.03 -7.18 8.71
N CYS A 306 34.98 -6.20 7.80
CA CYS A 306 36.16 -5.47 7.35
C CYS A 306 36.63 -4.49 8.43
N VAL A 307 35.71 -3.75 9.04
CA VAL A 307 36.02 -2.75 10.08
C VAL A 307 36.74 -3.38 11.27
N LYS A 308 36.34 -4.58 11.70
CA LYS A 308 37.01 -5.33 12.78
C LYS A 308 38.47 -5.67 12.48
N VAL A 309 38.83 -5.82 11.21
CA VAL A 309 40.18 -6.27 10.79
C VAL A 309 41.06 -5.08 10.40
N SER A 310 40.53 -4.12 9.65
CA SER A 310 41.33 -3.09 8.98
C SER A 310 40.89 -1.66 9.29
N GLY A 311 39.76 -1.48 9.97
CA GLY A 311 39.18 -0.18 10.30
C GLY A 311 38.44 0.49 9.12
N THR A 312 37.50 1.36 9.47
CA THR A 312 36.56 2.01 8.53
C THR A 312 37.25 2.74 7.37
N THR A 313 38.32 3.48 7.66
CA THR A 313 39.02 4.27 6.63
C THR A 313 39.59 3.38 5.52
N TYR A 314 40.28 2.30 5.90
CA TYR A 314 40.86 1.37 4.94
C TYR A 314 39.77 0.71 4.10
N CYS A 315 38.71 0.21 4.73
CA CYS A 315 37.62 -0.47 4.04
C CYS A 315 36.94 0.43 3.00
N GLY A 316 36.60 1.66 3.40
CA GLY A 316 35.92 2.60 2.52
C GLY A 316 36.81 3.13 1.39
N LEU A 317 38.07 3.45 1.67
CA LEU A 317 38.98 3.98 0.64
C LEU A 317 39.53 2.89 -0.30
N SER A 318 39.69 1.66 0.17
CA SER A 318 40.01 0.50 -0.68
C SER A 318 38.90 0.27 -1.71
N TYR A 319 37.65 0.35 -1.27
CA TYR A 319 36.49 0.25 -2.16
C TYR A 319 36.49 1.41 -3.18
N ALA A 320 36.60 2.65 -2.71
CA ALA A 320 36.65 3.84 -3.58
C ALA A 320 37.75 3.74 -4.64
N LYS A 321 38.94 3.29 -4.24
CA LYS A 321 40.07 3.05 -5.15
C LYS A 321 39.77 1.98 -6.19
N SER A 322 39.19 0.85 -5.78
CA SER A 322 38.79 -0.22 -6.72
C SER A 322 37.74 0.22 -7.74
N LYS A 323 36.96 1.27 -7.43
CA LYS A 323 35.96 1.86 -8.31
C LYS A 323 36.45 3.09 -9.08
N GLY A 324 37.69 3.52 -8.87
CA GLY A 324 38.25 4.70 -9.53
C GLY A 324 37.62 6.02 -9.07
N TRP A 325 37.14 6.10 -7.83
CA TRP A 325 36.53 7.31 -7.26
C TRP A 325 37.57 8.34 -6.83
N ASN A 326 38.37 8.80 -7.79
CA ASN A 326 39.52 9.70 -7.60
C ASN A 326 39.19 11.19 -7.82
N SER A 327 37.91 11.55 -7.75
CA SER A 327 37.41 12.92 -7.80
C SER A 327 36.09 13.02 -7.05
N ILE A 328 35.71 14.23 -6.62
CA ILE A 328 34.44 14.47 -5.91
C ILE A 328 33.26 14.05 -6.78
N TYR A 329 33.18 14.54 -8.02
CA TYR A 329 32.15 14.13 -8.98
C TYR A 329 32.17 12.61 -9.21
N GLY A 330 33.34 12.01 -9.46
CA GLY A 330 33.47 10.57 -9.69
C GLY A 330 32.95 9.71 -8.54
N ALA A 331 33.16 10.14 -7.30
CA ALA A 331 32.66 9.45 -6.11
C ALA A 331 31.15 9.66 -5.87
N LEU A 332 30.64 10.88 -6.07
CA LEU A 332 29.20 11.17 -5.97
C LEU A 332 28.41 10.42 -7.06
N HIS A 333 28.83 10.57 -8.32
CA HIS A 333 28.22 9.87 -9.45
C HIS A 333 28.38 8.35 -9.35
N GLY A 334 29.58 7.87 -9.02
CA GLY A 334 29.84 6.44 -8.90
C GLY A 334 29.02 5.74 -7.81
N GLY A 335 28.83 6.40 -6.66
CA GLY A 335 27.94 5.89 -5.62
C GLY A 335 26.46 5.95 -6.01
N ALA A 336 26.03 7.03 -6.69
CA ALA A 336 24.67 7.12 -7.24
C ALA A 336 24.37 6.03 -8.28
N VAL A 337 25.31 5.74 -9.19
CA VAL A 337 25.20 4.65 -10.17
C VAL A 337 25.11 3.28 -9.49
N PHE A 338 25.79 3.07 -8.36
CA PHE A 338 25.66 1.82 -7.62
C PHE A 338 24.24 1.60 -7.08
N LEU A 339 23.62 2.65 -6.51
CA LEU A 339 22.21 2.63 -6.11
C LEU A 339 21.29 2.42 -7.33
N SER A 340 21.58 3.14 -8.41
CA SER A 340 20.76 3.14 -9.63
C SER A 340 20.77 1.78 -10.33
N SER A 341 21.94 1.27 -10.70
CA SER A 341 22.10 0.02 -11.45
C SER A 341 21.56 -1.22 -10.72
N GLY A 342 21.63 -1.22 -9.39
CA GLY A 342 21.03 -2.27 -8.59
C GLY A 342 19.51 -2.28 -8.71
N TYR A 343 18.85 -1.13 -8.51
CA TYR A 343 17.40 -1.11 -8.24
C TYR A 343 16.63 -0.13 -9.13
N ILE A 344 17.01 1.15 -9.16
CA ILE A 344 16.23 2.19 -9.86
C ILE A 344 16.28 2.01 -11.40
N ALA A 345 17.42 1.62 -11.95
CA ALA A 345 17.55 1.38 -13.40
C ALA A 345 16.76 0.14 -13.86
N VAL A 346 16.46 -0.80 -12.95
CA VAL A 346 15.71 -2.03 -13.24
C VAL A 346 14.23 -1.93 -12.84
N GLY A 347 13.75 -0.74 -12.48
CA GLY A 347 12.34 -0.47 -12.20
C GLY A 347 11.93 -0.63 -10.74
N GLN A 348 12.87 -0.79 -9.81
CA GLN A 348 12.59 -0.76 -8.37
C GLN A 348 12.80 0.66 -7.82
N ASP A 349 11.98 1.57 -8.34
CA ASP A 349 12.16 3.03 -8.23
C ASP A 349 11.63 3.64 -6.92
N THR A 350 11.08 2.80 -6.03
CA THR A 350 10.59 3.20 -4.71
C THR A 350 11.12 2.22 -3.67
N MET A 351 11.22 2.66 -2.42
CA MET A 351 11.65 1.78 -1.32
C MET A 351 10.73 0.57 -1.17
N TYR A 352 9.43 0.76 -1.43
CA TYR A 352 8.46 -0.33 -1.49
C TYR A 352 8.81 -1.37 -2.56
N LEU A 353 9.08 -0.95 -3.80
CA LEU A 353 9.46 -1.87 -4.89
C LEU A 353 10.82 -2.51 -4.64
N GLN A 354 11.72 -1.83 -3.93
CA GLN A 354 12.98 -2.43 -3.48
C GLN A 354 12.77 -3.58 -2.50
N LYS A 355 11.73 -3.52 -1.65
CA LYS A 355 11.38 -4.65 -0.77
C LYS A 355 10.55 -5.73 -1.46
N PHE A 356 9.43 -5.38 -2.10
CA PHE A 356 8.44 -6.38 -2.51
C PHE A 356 8.52 -6.76 -4.00
N ASN A 357 9.28 -6.00 -4.79
CA ASN A 357 9.39 -6.09 -6.25
C ASN A 357 8.12 -6.59 -6.97
N VAL A 358 7.08 -5.75 -6.95
CA VAL A 358 5.80 -6.01 -7.62
C VAL A 358 5.63 -5.18 -8.90
N ASN A 359 6.73 -4.70 -9.47
CA ASN A 359 6.66 -3.90 -10.69
C ASN A 359 6.25 -4.80 -11.87
N PRO A 360 5.11 -4.55 -12.53
CA PRO A 360 4.63 -5.37 -13.65
C PRO A 360 5.57 -5.37 -14.87
N ASN A 361 6.50 -4.41 -14.95
CA ASN A 361 7.51 -4.35 -16.01
C ASN A 361 8.71 -5.27 -15.74
N ASP A 362 8.88 -5.79 -14.52
CA ASP A 362 9.95 -6.72 -14.14
C ASP A 362 9.43 -8.17 -14.00
N LYS A 363 8.66 -8.63 -15.01
CA LYS A 363 7.89 -9.90 -14.96
C LYS A 363 8.73 -11.12 -14.54
N ASN A 364 10.01 -11.16 -14.92
CA ASN A 364 10.88 -12.31 -14.66
C ASN A 364 11.50 -12.29 -13.25
N LYS A 365 11.32 -11.21 -12.49
CA LYS A 365 11.87 -11.06 -11.13
C LYS A 365 10.83 -10.59 -10.12
N LEU A 366 9.53 -10.68 -10.44
CA LEU A 366 8.48 -10.40 -9.46
C LEU A 366 8.74 -11.18 -8.16
N PHE A 367 8.66 -10.49 -7.02
CA PHE A 367 8.97 -11.02 -5.67
C PHE A 367 10.45 -11.43 -5.45
N LEU A 368 11.32 -11.25 -6.44
CA LEU A 368 12.75 -11.52 -6.37
C LEU A 368 13.55 -10.22 -6.42
N HIS A 369 14.87 -10.32 -6.26
CA HIS A 369 15.78 -9.15 -6.32
C HIS A 369 15.41 -8.07 -5.29
N GLN A 370 15.11 -8.51 -4.07
CA GLN A 370 14.74 -7.62 -2.97
C GLN A 370 15.99 -7.06 -2.29
N TYR A 371 16.01 -5.75 -2.04
CA TYR A 371 17.11 -5.06 -1.36
C TYR A 371 17.29 -5.52 0.09
N MET A 372 16.20 -5.94 0.72
CA MET A 372 16.14 -6.22 2.16
C MET A 372 15.10 -7.28 2.46
N THR A 373 15.33 -8.06 3.52
CA THR A 373 14.39 -9.07 4.00
C THR A 373 13.41 -8.51 5.05
N ASN A 374 13.76 -7.40 5.70
CA ASN A 374 12.91 -6.73 6.68
C ASN A 374 11.66 -6.11 6.02
N ILE A 375 10.47 -6.65 6.31
CA ILE A 375 9.22 -6.11 5.75
C ILE A 375 8.84 -4.74 6.31
N GLY A 376 9.35 -4.38 7.50
CA GLY A 376 9.11 -3.07 8.11
C GLY A 376 10.07 -1.98 7.67
N ALA A 377 11.14 -2.33 6.94
CA ALA A 377 12.19 -1.38 6.59
C ALA A 377 11.73 -0.22 5.69
N PRO A 378 10.90 -0.43 4.64
CA PRO A 378 10.39 0.66 3.82
C PRO A 378 9.66 1.74 4.64
N VAL A 379 8.88 1.31 5.64
CA VAL A 379 8.14 2.18 6.55
C VAL A 379 9.07 2.93 7.50
N SER A 380 10.10 2.28 8.04
CA SER A 380 11.06 2.99 8.90
C SER A 380 11.92 3.99 8.12
N GLU A 381 12.35 3.64 6.91
CA GLU A 381 13.15 4.53 6.05
C GLU A 381 12.35 5.73 5.54
N SER A 382 11.05 5.54 5.23
CA SER A 382 10.17 6.65 4.84
C SER A 382 10.06 7.71 5.94
N LYS A 383 10.11 7.31 7.21
CA LYS A 383 10.02 8.22 8.34
C LYS A 383 11.30 9.04 8.53
N ILE A 384 12.45 8.42 8.29
CA ILE A 384 13.73 9.12 8.27
C ILE A 384 13.73 10.16 7.13
N THR A 385 13.22 9.77 5.97
CA THR A 385 13.06 10.65 4.80
C THR A 385 12.13 11.83 5.13
N TYR A 386 10.94 11.55 5.68
CA TYR A 386 10.00 12.58 6.13
C TYR A 386 10.62 13.54 7.15
N SER A 387 11.27 13.02 8.20
CA SER A 387 11.92 13.87 9.20
C SER A 387 12.97 14.77 8.56
N THR A 388 13.75 14.24 7.61
CA THR A 388 14.74 15.03 6.87
C THR A 388 14.06 16.14 6.07
N TYR A 389 13.01 15.84 5.32
CA TYR A 389 12.34 16.82 4.47
C TYR A 389 11.58 17.86 5.30
N ASN A 390 10.88 17.44 6.35
CA ASN A 390 10.16 18.30 7.27
C ASN A 390 11.09 19.30 7.98
N ASN A 391 12.20 18.81 8.55
CA ASN A 391 13.16 19.65 9.28
C ASN A 391 13.89 20.66 8.38
N ASN A 392 13.82 20.47 7.06
CA ASN A 392 14.45 21.35 6.06
C ASN A 392 13.42 22.10 5.19
N SER A 393 12.14 22.10 5.59
CA SER A 393 11.05 22.80 4.88
C SER A 393 10.90 22.37 3.42
N LEU A 394 11.12 21.08 3.13
CA LEU A 394 11.09 20.53 1.77
C LEU A 394 9.78 19.80 1.44
N LEU A 395 8.82 19.72 2.37
CA LEU A 395 7.57 18.98 2.15
C LEU A 395 6.65 19.61 1.10
N ASP A 396 6.83 20.89 0.77
CA ASP A 396 6.01 21.59 -0.22
C ASP A 396 6.48 21.36 -1.66
N LEU A 397 7.59 20.63 -1.86
CA LEU A 397 8.04 20.22 -3.19
C LEU A 397 7.06 19.23 -3.84
N PRO A 398 6.95 19.23 -5.19
CA PRO A 398 6.00 18.38 -5.91
C PRO A 398 6.50 16.93 -6.06
N TYR A 399 6.58 16.20 -4.95
CA TYR A 399 6.99 14.79 -4.96
C TYR A 399 5.98 13.92 -5.71
N ASN A 400 6.52 12.92 -6.42
CA ASN A 400 5.74 11.90 -7.11
C ASN A 400 5.81 10.60 -6.32
N PHE A 401 4.65 10.03 -5.99
CA PHE A 401 4.52 8.76 -5.28
C PHE A 401 3.93 7.70 -6.20
N TYR A 402 4.65 6.60 -6.40
CA TYR A 402 4.22 5.46 -7.21
C TYR A 402 3.78 4.31 -6.30
N ILE A 403 2.48 4.03 -6.30
CA ILE A 403 1.81 3.22 -5.28
C ILE A 403 1.25 1.95 -5.92
N PRO A 404 1.68 0.75 -5.52
CA PRO A 404 1.15 -0.50 -6.04
C PRO A 404 -0.34 -0.69 -5.79
N VAL A 405 -1.05 -1.13 -6.82
CA VAL A 405 -2.46 -1.51 -6.79
C VAL A 405 -2.57 -2.99 -7.12
N TYR A 406 -3.07 -3.76 -6.15
CA TYR A 406 -3.34 -5.19 -6.29
C TYR A 406 -4.81 -5.44 -6.60
N THR A 407 -5.11 -6.57 -7.25
CA THR A 407 -6.50 -7.01 -7.44
C THR A 407 -6.99 -7.78 -6.20
N ASN A 408 -8.30 -7.76 -5.95
CA ASN A 408 -8.95 -8.53 -4.87
C ASN A 408 -8.46 -8.24 -3.44
N MET A 409 -8.07 -6.99 -3.15
CA MET A 409 -7.62 -6.61 -1.80
C MET A 409 -8.71 -6.56 -0.72
N ASP A 410 -9.98 -6.72 -1.10
CA ASP A 410 -11.12 -6.80 -0.18
C ASP A 410 -11.36 -8.24 0.33
N VAL A 411 -10.64 -9.23 -0.23
CA VAL A 411 -10.67 -10.60 0.25
C VAL A 411 -9.96 -10.67 1.60
N GLU A 412 -10.70 -11.10 2.62
CA GLU A 412 -10.14 -11.32 3.96
C GLU A 412 -9.04 -12.38 3.88
N ILE A 413 -7.81 -11.99 4.20
CA ILE A 413 -6.71 -12.95 4.31
C ILE A 413 -6.96 -13.78 5.56
N VAL A 414 -7.04 -15.10 5.40
CA VAL A 414 -6.99 -16.03 6.55
C VAL A 414 -5.61 -15.86 7.19
N ASN A 415 -5.59 -15.04 8.25
CA ASN A 415 -4.40 -14.62 8.97
C ASN A 415 -3.85 -15.79 9.81
N SER A 416 -3.25 -16.77 9.13
CA SER A 416 -2.51 -17.84 9.81
C SER A 416 -1.16 -17.31 10.27
N ASN A 417 -0.75 -17.72 11.48
CA ASN A 417 0.59 -17.44 11.98
C ASN A 417 1.67 -18.17 11.16
N SER A 418 1.30 -19.19 10.39
CA SER A 418 2.20 -19.88 9.46
C SER A 418 2.37 -19.11 8.15
N GLY A 419 3.61 -19.02 7.68
CA GLY A 419 3.98 -18.59 6.33
C GLY A 419 3.62 -19.66 5.31
N SER A 420 3.79 -19.33 4.04
CA SER A 420 3.49 -20.23 2.94
C SER A 420 4.58 -21.30 2.87
N THR A 421 4.19 -22.57 2.99
CA THR A 421 5.02 -23.65 2.46
C THR A 421 5.19 -23.44 0.96
N PRO A 422 6.36 -23.76 0.36
CA PRO A 422 6.53 -23.71 -1.09
C PRO A 422 5.56 -24.72 -1.70
N ASP A 423 4.40 -24.25 -2.13
CA ASP A 423 3.51 -25.04 -2.95
C ASP A 423 3.91 -24.80 -4.41
N ASP A 424 5.05 -25.39 -4.78
CA ASP A 424 5.38 -25.70 -6.17
C ASP A 424 4.61 -26.97 -6.56
N THR A 425 3.28 -26.96 -6.41
CA THR A 425 2.43 -27.96 -7.06
C THR A 425 1.63 -27.32 -8.19
N PRO A 426 1.64 -27.91 -9.40
CA PRO A 426 0.60 -27.62 -10.37
C PRO A 426 -0.75 -27.88 -9.69
N THR A 427 -1.67 -26.93 -9.79
CA THR A 427 -3.01 -26.97 -9.21
C THR A 427 -3.61 -28.38 -9.32
N ILE A 428 -3.56 -29.13 -8.21
CA ILE A 428 -4.20 -30.44 -8.14
C ILE A 428 -5.70 -30.17 -8.28
N PRO A 429 -6.38 -30.80 -9.25
CA PRO A 429 -7.82 -30.64 -9.42
C PRO A 429 -8.54 -30.92 -8.11
N SER A 430 -9.50 -30.07 -7.74
CA SER A 430 -10.23 -30.18 -6.48
C SER A 430 -11.03 -31.47 -6.43
N ASN A 431 -11.05 -32.15 -5.28
CA ASN A 431 -11.94 -33.30 -5.04
C ASN A 431 -13.32 -32.88 -4.47
N SER A 432 -13.57 -31.58 -4.28
CA SER A 432 -14.85 -31.09 -3.73
C SER A 432 -15.96 -31.16 -4.76
N GLU A 433 -17.20 -31.40 -4.33
CA GLU A 433 -18.37 -31.34 -5.22
C GLU A 433 -18.50 -29.95 -5.88
N ILE A 434 -18.99 -29.91 -7.12
CA ILE A 434 -19.12 -28.67 -7.90
C ILE A 434 -20.05 -27.66 -7.21
N SER A 435 -21.11 -28.13 -6.55
CA SER A 435 -22.00 -27.32 -5.70
C SER A 435 -21.26 -26.59 -4.56
N THR A 436 -20.31 -27.29 -3.93
CA THR A 436 -19.46 -26.74 -2.87
C THR A 436 -18.44 -25.76 -3.45
N ILE A 437 -17.86 -26.07 -4.61
CA ILE A 437 -16.93 -25.17 -5.32
C ILE A 437 -17.66 -23.88 -5.71
N ALA A 438 -18.85 -23.95 -6.29
CA ALA A 438 -19.65 -22.78 -6.65
C ALA A 438 -20.00 -21.91 -5.44
N THR A 439 -20.40 -22.54 -4.34
CA THR A 439 -20.70 -21.83 -3.08
C THR A 439 -19.46 -21.13 -2.51
N LYS A 440 -18.30 -21.80 -2.53
CA LYS A 440 -17.02 -21.21 -2.10
C LYS A 440 -16.54 -20.10 -3.04
N ALA A 441 -16.85 -20.18 -4.33
CA ALA A 441 -16.58 -19.15 -5.32
C ALA A 441 -17.47 -17.90 -5.16
N GLY A 442 -18.40 -17.90 -4.18
CA GLY A 442 -19.28 -16.77 -3.88
C GLY A 442 -20.61 -16.80 -4.61
N TYR A 443 -20.89 -17.85 -5.39
CA TYR A 443 -22.11 -17.98 -6.19
C TYR A 443 -23.11 -18.91 -5.52
N SER A 444 -24.40 -18.79 -5.85
CA SER A 444 -25.39 -19.78 -5.39
C SER A 444 -25.65 -20.83 -6.47
N TYR A 445 -25.57 -22.08 -6.04
CA TYR A 445 -25.85 -23.25 -6.85
C TYR A 445 -27.30 -23.70 -6.63
N SER A 446 -28.12 -23.76 -7.69
CA SER A 446 -29.44 -24.39 -7.60
C SER A 446 -29.96 -24.90 -8.95
N SER A 447 -30.44 -26.14 -8.99
CA SER A 447 -31.20 -26.71 -10.13
C SER A 447 -30.53 -26.57 -11.51
N GLY A 448 -29.20 -26.72 -11.63
CA GLY A 448 -28.47 -26.56 -12.89
C GLY A 448 -28.15 -25.10 -13.27
N TYR A 449 -28.31 -24.16 -12.32
CA TYR A 449 -28.02 -22.75 -12.50
C TYR A 449 -26.95 -22.26 -11.54
N LEU A 450 -26.11 -21.36 -12.05
CA LEU A 450 -25.20 -20.53 -11.28
C LEU A 450 -25.82 -19.13 -11.14
N ASN A 451 -26.20 -18.76 -9.92
CA ASN A 451 -26.85 -17.49 -9.63
C ASN A 451 -25.95 -16.59 -8.77
N ARG A 452 -26.42 -15.38 -8.47
CA ARG A 452 -25.64 -14.31 -7.82
C ARG A 452 -24.44 -13.84 -8.66
N VAL A 453 -24.56 -13.93 -9.98
CA VAL A 453 -23.60 -13.31 -10.90
C VAL A 453 -24.01 -11.86 -11.11
N LYS A 454 -23.09 -10.92 -10.86
CA LYS A 454 -23.36 -9.49 -11.00
C LYS A 454 -23.42 -9.09 -12.46
N ASP A 455 -24.18 -8.04 -12.76
CA ASP A 455 -24.03 -7.35 -14.03
C ASP A 455 -22.58 -6.88 -14.20
N GLU A 456 -22.12 -6.90 -15.45
CA GLU A 456 -20.75 -6.60 -15.85
C GLU A 456 -19.66 -7.52 -15.28
N THR A 457 -20.02 -8.70 -14.76
CA THR A 457 -19.03 -9.73 -14.42
C THR A 457 -18.29 -10.18 -15.68
N SER A 458 -16.96 -10.07 -15.68
CA SER A 458 -16.15 -10.51 -16.82
C SER A 458 -15.97 -12.03 -16.84
N VAL A 459 -15.80 -12.60 -18.04
CA VAL A 459 -15.45 -14.01 -18.26
C VAL A 459 -14.20 -14.40 -17.46
N GLU A 460 -13.22 -13.50 -17.38
CA GLU A 460 -11.99 -13.68 -16.61
C GLU A 460 -12.23 -13.74 -15.11
N ALA A 461 -12.98 -12.77 -14.55
CA ALA A 461 -13.30 -12.74 -13.12
C ALA A 461 -14.06 -14.00 -12.70
N LEU A 462 -15.06 -14.40 -13.49
CA LEU A 462 -15.82 -15.62 -13.24
C LEU A 462 -14.91 -16.86 -13.32
N THR A 463 -14.07 -16.97 -14.35
CA THR A 463 -13.13 -18.10 -14.50
C THR A 463 -12.18 -18.21 -13.31
N ASN A 464 -11.59 -17.10 -12.88
CA ASN A 464 -10.63 -17.05 -11.79
C ASN A 464 -11.24 -17.45 -10.43
N ALA A 465 -12.52 -17.12 -10.20
CA ALA A 465 -13.23 -17.51 -8.98
C ALA A 465 -13.29 -19.03 -8.79
N PHE A 466 -13.34 -19.80 -9.87
CA PHE A 466 -13.35 -21.27 -9.83
C PHE A 466 -11.96 -21.88 -9.94
N VAL A 467 -11.08 -21.30 -10.77
CA VAL A 467 -9.68 -21.78 -10.92
C VAL A 467 -8.92 -21.65 -9.60
N SER A 468 -9.16 -20.60 -8.83
CA SER A 468 -8.58 -20.43 -7.49
C SER A 468 -8.99 -21.53 -6.49
N LEU A 469 -10.06 -22.28 -6.78
CA LEU A 469 -10.55 -23.41 -5.98
C LEU A 469 -10.14 -24.77 -6.56
N GLY A 470 -9.20 -24.80 -7.51
CA GLY A 470 -8.73 -26.01 -8.16
C GLY A 470 -9.72 -26.61 -9.16
N ALA A 471 -10.69 -25.85 -9.65
CA ALA A 471 -11.56 -26.27 -10.74
C ALA A 471 -11.03 -25.76 -12.10
N THR A 472 -11.39 -26.46 -13.17
CA THR A 472 -11.22 -25.94 -14.54
C THR A 472 -12.55 -25.43 -15.04
N VAL A 473 -12.52 -24.35 -15.82
CA VAL A 473 -13.74 -23.70 -16.31
C VAL A 473 -13.67 -23.49 -17.81
N ASN A 474 -14.78 -23.75 -18.48
CA ASN A 474 -15.00 -23.38 -19.86
C ASN A 474 -16.36 -22.68 -20.00
N ILE A 475 -16.37 -21.47 -20.57
CA ILE A 475 -17.59 -20.68 -20.71
C ILE A 475 -17.97 -20.61 -22.19
N LYS A 476 -19.24 -20.86 -22.48
CA LYS A 476 -19.85 -20.73 -23.81
C LYS A 476 -20.99 -19.72 -23.78
N ASN A 477 -21.10 -18.91 -24.83
CA ASN A 477 -22.24 -18.02 -25.03
C ASN A 477 -23.52 -18.81 -25.36
N THR A 478 -24.64 -18.11 -25.54
CA THR A 478 -25.97 -18.71 -25.81
C THR A 478 -26.05 -19.45 -27.14
N VAL A 479 -25.14 -19.19 -28.09
CA VAL A 479 -25.03 -19.91 -29.37
C VAL A 479 -24.02 -21.07 -29.33
N GLY A 480 -23.38 -21.30 -28.18
CA GLY A 480 -22.49 -22.44 -27.95
C GLY A 480 -21.01 -22.20 -28.28
N GLU A 481 -20.64 -20.96 -28.62
CA GLU A 481 -19.25 -20.58 -28.89
C GLU A 481 -18.49 -20.33 -27.59
N LYS A 482 -17.24 -20.80 -27.54
CA LYS A 482 -16.37 -20.54 -26.39
C LYS A 482 -16.03 -19.06 -26.31
N VAL A 483 -16.20 -18.48 -25.13
CA VAL A 483 -15.85 -17.08 -24.84
C VAL A 483 -14.69 -17.02 -23.85
N THR A 484 -13.73 -16.15 -24.10
CA THR A 484 -12.52 -15.98 -23.27
C THR A 484 -12.32 -14.56 -22.76
N SER A 485 -13.19 -13.63 -23.14
CA SER A 485 -13.13 -12.21 -22.79
C SER A 485 -14.52 -11.57 -22.91
N GLY A 486 -14.70 -10.38 -22.34
CA GLY A 486 -15.99 -9.69 -22.27
C GLY A 486 -16.82 -10.09 -21.04
N ASN A 487 -18.07 -9.63 -20.99
CA ASN A 487 -18.97 -9.91 -19.87
C ASN A 487 -19.73 -11.22 -20.08
N VAL A 488 -20.00 -11.94 -19.00
CA VAL A 488 -20.93 -13.07 -19.02
C VAL A 488 -22.35 -12.55 -18.88
N GLY A 489 -23.27 -13.13 -19.65
CA GLY A 489 -24.68 -12.78 -19.59
C GLY A 489 -25.56 -13.97 -19.25
N THR A 490 -26.82 -13.67 -18.92
CA THR A 490 -27.83 -14.70 -18.67
C THR A 490 -27.95 -15.67 -19.84
N GLY A 491 -27.97 -16.97 -19.53
CA GLY A 491 -28.11 -18.05 -20.51
C GLY A 491 -26.80 -18.61 -21.05
N TYR A 492 -25.65 -17.97 -20.75
CA TYR A 492 -24.33 -18.56 -20.99
C TYR A 492 -24.21 -19.89 -20.24
N THR A 493 -23.44 -20.82 -20.80
CA THR A 493 -23.12 -22.09 -20.14
C THR A 493 -21.72 -22.01 -19.54
N ILE A 494 -21.60 -22.28 -18.25
CA ILE A 494 -20.33 -22.49 -17.58
C ILE A 494 -20.17 -24.00 -17.30
N THR A 495 -19.16 -24.61 -17.92
CA THR A 495 -18.72 -25.96 -17.60
C THR A 495 -17.68 -25.87 -16.50
N ILE A 496 -17.95 -26.45 -15.33
CA ILE A 496 -17.01 -26.52 -14.21
C ILE A 496 -16.57 -27.98 -14.07
N SER A 497 -15.26 -28.23 -14.08
CA SER A 497 -14.72 -29.58 -13.86
C SER A 497 -13.79 -29.59 -12.66
N ASN A 498 -13.99 -30.57 -11.77
CA ASN A 498 -13.11 -30.87 -10.66
C ASN A 498 -12.23 -32.10 -11.04
N ALA A 499 -11.61 -32.79 -10.08
CA ALA A 499 -10.78 -33.96 -10.36
C ALA A 499 -11.51 -35.17 -10.96
N THR A 500 -12.80 -35.31 -10.70
CA THR A 500 -13.57 -36.54 -10.95
C THR A 500 -14.83 -36.34 -11.79
N THR A 501 -15.43 -35.15 -11.76
CA THR A 501 -16.70 -34.82 -12.41
C THR A 501 -16.64 -33.48 -13.12
N SER A 502 -17.53 -33.31 -14.10
CA SER A 502 -17.75 -32.07 -14.82
C SER A 502 -19.24 -31.81 -14.94
N GLU A 503 -19.65 -30.56 -14.76
CA GLU A 503 -21.05 -30.16 -14.81
C GLU A 503 -21.23 -28.86 -15.59
N ASP A 504 -22.29 -28.81 -16.40
CA ASP A 504 -22.70 -27.63 -17.15
C ASP A 504 -23.81 -26.91 -16.38
N LEU A 505 -23.57 -25.64 -16.02
CA LEU A 505 -24.55 -24.77 -15.39
C LEU A 505 -24.92 -23.61 -16.31
N LYS A 506 -26.17 -23.17 -16.22
CA LYS A 506 -26.62 -21.93 -16.85
C LYS A 506 -26.37 -20.73 -15.95
N ILE A 507 -25.70 -19.72 -16.47
CA ILE A 507 -25.45 -18.45 -15.77
C ILE A 507 -26.75 -17.64 -15.72
N VAL A 508 -27.05 -17.09 -14.55
CA VAL A 508 -28.16 -16.15 -14.33
C VAL A 508 -27.59 -14.85 -13.75
N VAL A 509 -27.65 -13.79 -14.55
CA VAL A 509 -27.34 -12.41 -14.13
C VAL A 509 -28.67 -11.70 -13.91
N LYS A 510 -28.95 -11.33 -12.66
CA LYS A 510 -30.27 -10.85 -12.27
C LYS A 510 -30.56 -9.47 -12.87
N GLY A 511 -31.69 -9.33 -13.55
CA GLY A 511 -32.05 -8.14 -14.32
C GLY A 511 -31.55 -8.14 -15.78
N ASP A 512 -30.58 -8.98 -16.15
CA ASP A 512 -30.11 -9.16 -17.53
C ASP A 512 -30.92 -10.28 -18.19
N THR A 513 -31.99 -9.93 -18.91
CA THR A 513 -32.81 -10.90 -19.66
C THR A 513 -32.34 -11.03 -21.11
N SER A 514 -31.65 -10.03 -21.63
CA SER A 514 -31.09 -10.00 -22.97
C SER A 514 -29.90 -10.94 -23.13
N GLY A 515 -29.18 -11.23 -22.04
CA GLY A 515 -28.00 -12.08 -22.00
C GLY A 515 -26.73 -11.35 -22.44
N ASP A 516 -26.71 -10.01 -22.43
CA ASP A 516 -25.55 -9.21 -22.83
C ASP A 516 -24.61 -8.88 -21.65
N GLY A 517 -24.97 -9.32 -20.44
CA GLY A 517 -24.20 -9.10 -19.22
C GLY A 517 -24.36 -7.68 -18.65
N LYS A 518 -25.33 -6.89 -19.12
CA LYS A 518 -25.66 -5.56 -18.60
C LYS A 518 -27.15 -5.47 -18.30
N ILE A 519 -27.53 -4.60 -17.36
CA ILE A 519 -28.94 -4.29 -17.09
C ILE A 519 -29.27 -2.98 -17.80
N ASN A 520 -30.02 -3.05 -18.90
CA ASN A 520 -30.30 -1.90 -19.75
C ASN A 520 -31.72 -1.94 -20.35
N ALA A 521 -32.01 -1.01 -21.27
CA ALA A 521 -33.33 -0.84 -21.85
C ALA A 521 -33.84 -2.08 -22.63
N LEU A 522 -32.93 -2.92 -23.14
CA LEU A 522 -33.28 -4.17 -23.81
C LEU A 522 -33.93 -5.16 -22.83
N ASP A 523 -33.41 -5.25 -21.60
CA ASP A 523 -33.95 -6.16 -20.60
C ASP A 523 -35.34 -5.72 -20.15
N LEU A 524 -35.47 -4.42 -19.88
CA LEU A 524 -36.74 -3.81 -19.54
C LEU A 524 -37.80 -4.09 -20.63
N LEU A 525 -37.40 -4.01 -21.91
CA LEU A 525 -38.27 -4.30 -23.04
C LEU A 525 -38.68 -5.77 -23.11
N GLN A 526 -37.75 -6.70 -22.86
CA GLN A 526 -38.05 -8.14 -22.88
C GLN A 526 -39.00 -8.54 -21.76
N VAL A 527 -38.78 -8.05 -20.54
CA VAL A 527 -39.69 -8.26 -19.41
C VAL A 527 -41.08 -7.66 -19.71
N HIS A 528 -41.12 -6.45 -20.27
CA HIS A 528 -42.39 -5.81 -20.65
C HIS A 528 -43.17 -6.64 -21.67
N LYS A 529 -42.49 -7.10 -22.73
CA LYS A 529 -43.11 -7.95 -23.76
C LYS A 529 -43.56 -9.30 -23.21
N ASN A 530 -42.83 -9.88 -22.26
CA ASN A 530 -43.22 -11.13 -21.60
C ASN A 530 -44.49 -10.96 -20.77
N ILE A 531 -44.61 -9.87 -20.01
CA ILE A 531 -45.84 -9.55 -19.26
C ILE A 531 -47.04 -9.38 -20.20
N LEU A 532 -46.82 -8.83 -21.41
CA LEU A 532 -47.85 -8.67 -22.43
C LEU A 532 -48.13 -9.94 -23.26
N GLY A 533 -47.41 -11.04 -23.02
CA GLY A 533 -47.53 -12.28 -23.80
C GLY A 533 -47.01 -12.18 -25.24
N MET A 534 -46.19 -11.18 -25.54
CA MET A 534 -45.61 -10.90 -26.87
C MET A 534 -44.22 -11.52 -27.06
N TYR A 535 -43.59 -11.99 -25.99
CA TYR A 535 -42.25 -12.58 -26.01
C TYR A 535 -42.17 -13.61 -24.89
N ASN A 536 -41.68 -14.82 -25.17
CA ASN A 536 -41.58 -15.86 -24.16
C ASN A 536 -40.14 -15.93 -23.67
N LEU A 537 -39.91 -15.58 -22.41
CA LEU A 537 -38.62 -15.77 -21.75
C LEU A 537 -38.37 -17.27 -21.51
N ASN A 538 -37.13 -17.72 -21.72
CA ASN A 538 -36.72 -19.06 -21.32
C ASN A 538 -36.47 -19.14 -19.80
N ASP A 539 -36.24 -20.34 -19.27
CA ASP A 539 -36.09 -20.56 -17.82
C ASP A 539 -34.98 -19.70 -17.16
N ALA A 540 -33.83 -19.54 -17.82
CA ALA A 540 -32.74 -18.69 -17.31
C ALA A 540 -33.14 -17.22 -17.30
N GLN A 541 -33.82 -16.78 -18.36
CA GLN A 541 -34.34 -15.41 -18.49
C GLN A 541 -35.48 -15.12 -17.52
N ILE A 542 -36.34 -16.11 -17.22
CA ILE A 542 -37.39 -15.98 -16.19
C ILE A 542 -36.74 -15.76 -14.82
N ARG A 543 -35.68 -16.51 -14.50
CA ARG A 543 -34.92 -16.32 -13.24
C ARG A 543 -34.23 -14.96 -13.17
N ALA A 544 -33.68 -14.48 -14.29
CA ALA A 544 -33.11 -13.14 -14.35
C ALA A 544 -34.19 -12.04 -14.24
N ALA A 545 -35.37 -12.29 -14.83
CA ALA A 545 -36.49 -11.36 -14.86
C ALA A 545 -37.23 -11.26 -13.52
N ASP A 546 -37.25 -12.29 -12.69
CA ASP A 546 -37.81 -12.26 -11.32
C ASP A 546 -36.85 -11.52 -10.38
N SER A 547 -36.70 -10.21 -10.59
CA SER A 547 -35.80 -9.38 -9.78
C SER A 547 -36.28 -9.28 -8.33
N SER A 548 -37.57 -9.49 -8.08
CA SER A 548 -38.20 -9.41 -6.76
C SER A 548 -38.09 -10.68 -5.91
N ASN A 549 -37.75 -11.82 -6.51
CA ASN A 549 -37.77 -13.16 -5.92
C ASN A 549 -39.16 -13.61 -5.43
N ASP A 550 -40.23 -13.17 -6.06
CA ASP A 550 -41.59 -13.58 -5.69
C ASP A 550 -42.07 -14.83 -6.47
N GLY A 551 -41.23 -15.36 -7.37
CA GLY A 551 -41.49 -16.50 -8.21
C GLY A 551 -42.32 -16.19 -9.44
N LYS A 552 -42.59 -14.91 -9.74
CA LYS A 552 -43.37 -14.46 -10.90
C LYS A 552 -42.62 -13.34 -11.62
N VAL A 553 -42.86 -13.22 -12.93
CA VAL A 553 -42.36 -12.08 -13.71
C VAL A 553 -43.53 -11.14 -13.96
N GLY A 554 -43.51 -9.99 -13.30
CA GLY A 554 -44.64 -9.05 -13.27
C GLY A 554 -44.25 -7.58 -13.24
N ALA A 555 -45.22 -6.72 -12.94
CA ALA A 555 -45.03 -5.28 -12.93
C ALA A 555 -44.02 -4.81 -11.86
N LEU A 556 -43.84 -5.59 -10.78
CA LEU A 556 -42.87 -5.28 -9.73
C LEU A 556 -41.43 -5.43 -10.27
N ASP A 557 -41.14 -6.51 -10.99
CA ASP A 557 -39.81 -6.75 -11.53
C ASP A 557 -39.47 -5.75 -12.64
N LEU A 558 -40.45 -5.47 -13.51
CA LEU A 558 -40.33 -4.42 -14.52
C LEU A 558 -39.97 -3.07 -13.87
N LEU A 559 -40.60 -2.73 -12.74
CA LEU A 559 -40.31 -1.49 -12.00
C LEU A 559 -38.91 -1.51 -11.37
N GLN A 560 -38.47 -2.64 -10.83
CA GLN A 560 -37.14 -2.77 -10.21
C GLN A 560 -36.02 -2.66 -11.24
N ILE A 561 -36.16 -3.32 -12.40
CA ILE A 561 -35.24 -3.17 -13.54
C ILE A 561 -35.22 -1.73 -14.03
N HIS A 562 -36.39 -1.08 -14.18
CA HIS A 562 -36.45 0.32 -14.57
C HIS A 562 -35.73 1.24 -13.58
N LYS A 563 -35.96 1.09 -12.28
CA LYS A 563 -35.29 1.88 -11.25
C LYS A 563 -33.79 1.61 -11.19
N ASN A 564 -33.35 0.39 -11.51
CA ASN A 564 -31.94 0.05 -11.58
C ASN A 564 -31.22 0.78 -12.71
N ILE A 565 -31.81 0.78 -13.90
CA ILE A 565 -31.31 1.54 -15.05
C ILE A 565 -31.20 3.05 -14.72
N LEU A 566 -32.11 3.57 -13.89
CA LEU A 566 -32.11 4.97 -13.45
C LEU A 566 -31.18 5.26 -12.24
N GLY A 567 -30.48 4.26 -11.70
CA GLY A 567 -29.63 4.42 -10.51
C GLY A 567 -30.39 4.66 -9.20
N MET A 568 -31.70 4.46 -9.19
CA MET A 568 -32.58 4.70 -8.03
C MET A 568 -32.75 3.46 -7.14
N TYR A 569 -32.35 2.29 -7.62
CA TYR A 569 -32.49 1.02 -6.92
C TYR A 569 -31.40 0.04 -7.38
N LYS A 570 -30.77 -0.69 -6.46
CA LYS A 570 -29.85 -1.76 -6.84
C LYS A 570 -30.57 -3.10 -6.74
N ILE A 571 -30.63 -3.84 -7.83
CA ILE A 571 -31.15 -5.22 -7.82
C ILE A 571 -30.18 -6.06 -6.99
N ASN A 572 -30.70 -6.72 -5.96
CA ASN A 572 -29.91 -7.57 -5.09
C ASN A 572 -29.77 -8.97 -5.71
N GLU A 573 -28.52 -9.45 -5.70
CA GLU A 573 -28.08 -10.77 -6.18
C GLU A 573 -28.73 -11.95 -5.43
#